data_AF-A0A842SEE9-F1
#
_entry.id   AF-A0A842SEE9-F1
#
_cell.length_a   1.000
_cell.length_b   1.000
_cell.length_c   1.000
_cell.angle_alpha   90.00
_cell.angle_beta   90.00
_cell.angle_gamma   90.00
#
_symmetry.space_group_name_H-M   'P 1'
#
loop_
_entity.id
_entity.type
_entity.pdbx_description
1 polymer ?
#
loop_
_entity_poly.entity_id
_entity_poly.type
_entity_poly.pdbx_seq_one_letter_code
_entity_poly.pdbx_strand_id
1 'polypeptide(L)'
;MVEKTGNKIFNKFNSASLMQATYLASENFQLRALFEAKDDILNNGKYNEINFYRILDGLLDAETERKLIIDALKNKDPLLMEEIIELIDLPYENVIYNIIYIKEQGFIKEIVEEEKTKKEVNGETKVETTLIYKYILNNFSNGFKENFFEPVSIVFDSGYCCNCGWCSSVCPLDAIKVSSDNLEIDQDLCIKCGLCYSVCPRSFSIDQVYNNLYQTNKSLQFSNKIGFYRSSYSGHTTNENIEEVKQDGGVVTALLEYLLANNLVDAIVAVQHSEDLWKPEPVIVDEISDLYKTAGTKYANSPSLNIIDQTKIYDRIAVVGVPCMMKALFKGALFPASIPFFTNIKIKIGLFCMESFSYDNIINLVKDKFEKELSDIVKMNIDKGKFIVNLTSGEELKVPLKEVQSYARDTCHYCDDLTSDFADISVGSIGSQAGWSSVILRSEEGEKIYMDAVKSGLIKSKKLTEVKPGKFLVEKIGGIKRKKCKPIRWKEI
;
A
#
# COMPACT_ATOMS: atom_id res chain seq x y z
N MET A 1 -31.21 -16.93 -1.00
CA MET A 1 -30.87 -16.72 -2.42
C MET A 1 -29.44 -16.23 -2.42
N VAL A 2 -28.47 -17.16 -2.54
CA VAL A 2 -27.07 -16.81 -2.74
C VAL A 2 -26.94 -16.58 -4.24
N GLU A 3 -27.15 -15.34 -4.67
CA GLU A 3 -26.82 -14.97 -6.05
C GLU A 3 -25.33 -15.24 -6.28
N LYS A 4 -25.00 -15.69 -7.49
CA LYS A 4 -23.62 -15.90 -7.94
C LYS A 4 -22.90 -14.55 -8.05
N THR A 5 -22.54 -13.94 -6.94
CA THR A 5 -21.65 -12.77 -6.93
C THR A 5 -20.21 -13.27 -6.87
N GLY A 6 -19.58 -13.27 -8.06
CA GLY A 6 -18.23 -13.78 -8.28
C GLY A 6 -18.22 -15.24 -8.72
N ASN A 7 -17.25 -15.63 -9.55
CA ASN A 7 -17.03 -17.02 -9.99
C ASN A 7 -16.60 -17.96 -8.83
N LYS A 8 -17.18 -17.84 -7.63
CA LYS A 8 -16.90 -18.71 -6.48
C LYS A 8 -17.81 -19.92 -6.55
N ILE A 9 -17.28 -21.04 -7.02
CA ILE A 9 -18.04 -22.29 -7.05
C ILE A 9 -17.59 -23.17 -5.89
N PHE A 10 -18.40 -23.21 -4.83
CA PHE A 10 -18.23 -24.10 -3.67
C PHE A 10 -18.59 -25.56 -4.02
N ASN A 11 -17.92 -26.13 -5.02
CA ASN A 11 -18.32 -27.40 -5.64
C ASN A 11 -18.19 -28.62 -4.72
N LYS A 12 -17.25 -28.60 -3.75
CA LYS A 12 -17.02 -29.74 -2.86
C LYS A 12 -17.64 -29.60 -1.46
N PHE A 13 -18.27 -28.47 -1.13
CA PHE A 13 -18.92 -28.34 0.17
C PHE A 13 -20.31 -28.97 0.16
N ASN A 14 -20.60 -29.79 1.17
CA ASN A 14 -21.99 -30.15 1.46
C ASN A 14 -22.77 -28.86 1.75
N SER A 15 -23.94 -28.68 1.12
CA SER A 15 -24.79 -27.50 1.30
C SER A 15 -25.12 -27.24 2.77
N ALA A 16 -25.24 -28.28 3.59
CA ALA A 16 -25.46 -28.13 5.03
C ALA A 16 -24.26 -27.46 5.74
N SER A 17 -23.02 -27.86 5.40
CA SER A 17 -21.80 -27.28 5.97
C SER A 17 -21.62 -25.83 5.56
N LEU A 18 -21.85 -25.51 4.29
CA LEU A 18 -21.79 -24.14 3.79
C LEU A 18 -22.87 -23.27 4.45
N MET A 19 -24.10 -23.75 4.53
CA MET A 19 -25.20 -23.03 5.19
C MET A 19 -24.92 -22.79 6.68
N GLN A 20 -24.36 -23.77 7.38
CA GLN A 20 -23.94 -23.61 8.77
C GLN A 20 -22.83 -22.57 8.92
N ALA A 21 -21.82 -22.61 8.05
CA ALA A 21 -20.73 -21.63 8.06
C ALA A 21 -21.24 -20.21 7.80
N THR A 22 -22.14 -20.02 6.83
CA THR A 22 -22.77 -18.72 6.53
C THR A 22 -23.67 -18.24 7.66
N TYR A 23 -24.43 -19.14 8.29
CA TYR A 23 -25.21 -18.81 9.48
C TYR A 23 -24.31 -18.30 10.61
N LEU A 24 -23.22 -19.01 10.92
CA LEU A 24 -22.24 -18.59 11.93
C LEU A 24 -21.49 -17.31 11.52
N ALA A 25 -21.29 -17.07 10.22
CA ALA A 25 -20.73 -15.84 9.71
C ALA A 25 -21.67 -14.66 9.97
N SER A 26 -22.98 -14.83 9.79
CA SER A 26 -23.97 -13.76 10.05
C SER A 26 -24.04 -13.30 11.50
N GLU A 27 -23.58 -14.12 12.45
CA GLU A 27 -23.46 -13.76 13.86
C GLU A 27 -22.27 -12.82 14.13
N ASN A 28 -21.36 -12.65 13.16
CA ASN A 28 -20.16 -11.83 13.31
C ASN A 28 -20.50 -10.34 13.59
N PHE A 29 -19.84 -9.76 14.57
CA PHE A 29 -20.01 -8.38 15.03
C PHE A 29 -19.80 -7.36 13.91
N GLN A 30 -18.77 -7.49 13.07
CA GLN A 30 -18.53 -6.53 11.97
C GLN A 30 -19.69 -6.53 10.98
N LEU A 31 -20.23 -7.72 10.67
CA LEU A 31 -21.39 -7.88 9.80
C LEU A 31 -22.65 -7.27 10.41
N ARG A 32 -22.93 -7.58 11.68
CA ARG A 32 -24.09 -7.03 12.40
C ARG A 32 -23.99 -5.52 12.55
N ALA A 33 -22.83 -4.99 12.96
CA ALA A 33 -22.59 -3.56 13.10
C ALA A 33 -22.82 -2.82 11.77
N LEU A 34 -22.34 -3.37 10.64
CA LEU A 34 -22.59 -2.77 9.33
C LEU A 34 -24.07 -2.84 8.94
N PHE A 35 -24.72 -3.99 9.16
CA PHE A 35 -26.12 -4.21 8.80
C PHE A 35 -27.07 -3.32 9.62
N GLU A 36 -26.87 -3.23 10.93
CA GLU A 36 -27.66 -2.40 11.85
C GLU A 36 -27.50 -0.90 11.54
N ALA A 37 -26.33 -0.48 11.05
CA ALA A 37 -26.05 0.89 10.65
C ALA A 37 -26.44 1.21 9.19
N LYS A 38 -27.22 0.35 8.50
CA LYS A 38 -27.58 0.52 7.08
C LYS A 38 -28.10 1.93 6.80
N ASP A 39 -29.11 2.36 7.56
CA ASP A 39 -29.78 3.63 7.29
C ASP A 39 -28.83 4.82 7.50
N ASP A 40 -28.02 4.80 8.56
CA ASP A 40 -27.02 5.84 8.82
C ASP A 40 -25.96 5.92 7.71
N ILE A 41 -25.50 4.77 7.22
CA ILE A 41 -24.52 4.67 6.13
C ILE A 41 -25.10 5.23 4.81
N LEU A 42 -26.34 4.89 4.49
CA LEU A 42 -26.98 5.39 3.28
C LEU A 42 -27.30 6.88 3.38
N ASN A 43 -27.72 7.35 4.56
CA ASN A 43 -28.01 8.77 4.82
C ASN A 43 -26.75 9.64 4.80
N ASN A 44 -25.60 9.09 5.20
CA ASN A 44 -24.30 9.77 5.09
C ASN A 44 -23.92 10.07 3.63
N GLY A 45 -24.41 9.28 2.67
CA GLY A 45 -24.25 9.54 1.23
C GLY A 45 -22.92 9.08 0.63
N LYS A 46 -21.92 8.68 1.44
CA LYS A 46 -20.68 8.11 0.91
C LYS A 46 -20.93 6.81 0.15
N TYR A 47 -21.82 5.94 0.62
CA TYR A 47 -22.16 4.69 -0.04
C TYR A 47 -23.63 4.67 -0.44
N ASN A 48 -23.91 4.34 -1.71
CA ASN A 48 -25.26 4.02 -2.15
C ASN A 48 -25.62 2.57 -1.78
N GLU A 49 -26.87 2.18 -2.01
CA GLU A 49 -27.39 0.86 -1.65
C GLU A 49 -26.63 -0.29 -2.33
N ILE A 50 -26.22 -0.12 -3.59
CA ILE A 50 -25.43 -1.11 -4.33
C ILE A 50 -24.06 -1.30 -3.65
N ASN A 51 -23.37 -0.21 -3.31
CA ASN A 51 -22.09 -0.27 -2.64
C ASN A 51 -22.19 -0.90 -1.26
N PHE A 52 -23.25 -0.56 -0.51
CA PHE A 52 -23.51 -1.13 0.81
C PHE A 52 -23.67 -2.65 0.74
N TYR A 53 -24.56 -3.15 -0.11
CA TYR A 53 -24.79 -4.60 -0.24
C TYR A 53 -23.56 -5.32 -0.76
N ARG A 54 -22.81 -4.73 -1.71
CA ARG A 54 -21.54 -5.31 -2.17
C ARG A 54 -20.52 -5.49 -1.04
N ILE A 55 -20.42 -4.52 -0.12
CA ILE A 55 -19.51 -4.62 1.03
C ILE A 55 -20.03 -5.65 2.04
N LEU A 56 -21.34 -5.64 2.32
CA LEU A 56 -21.98 -6.58 3.24
C LEU A 56 -21.82 -8.03 2.76
N ASP A 57 -22.12 -8.30 1.49
CA ASP A 57 -21.95 -9.61 0.85
C ASP A 57 -20.49 -10.04 0.90
N GLY A 58 -19.57 -9.10 0.63
CA GLY A 58 -18.14 -9.39 0.70
C GLY A 58 -17.65 -9.73 2.10
N LEU A 59 -18.19 -9.10 3.15
CA LEU A 59 -17.91 -9.47 4.53
C LEU A 59 -18.51 -10.84 4.87
N LEU A 60 -19.73 -11.13 4.40
CA LEU A 60 -20.42 -12.39 4.67
C LEU A 60 -19.70 -13.57 4.02
N ASP A 61 -19.25 -13.39 2.78
CA ASP A 61 -18.40 -14.33 2.07
C ASP A 61 -17.10 -14.58 2.82
N ALA A 62 -16.39 -13.52 3.20
CA ALA A 62 -15.13 -13.64 3.93
C ALA A 62 -15.30 -14.40 5.24
N GLU A 63 -16.29 -14.02 6.04
CA GLU A 63 -16.56 -14.68 7.31
C GLU A 63 -16.98 -16.13 7.11
N THR A 64 -17.77 -16.44 6.06
CA THR A 64 -18.10 -17.81 5.69
C THR A 64 -16.83 -18.62 5.38
N GLU A 65 -15.95 -18.09 4.53
CA GLU A 65 -14.65 -18.70 4.19
C GLU A 65 -13.80 -18.94 5.45
N ARG A 66 -13.74 -17.95 6.36
CA ARG A 66 -13.02 -18.05 7.63
C ARG A 66 -13.58 -19.14 8.54
N LYS A 67 -14.91 -19.29 8.64
CA LYS A 67 -15.53 -20.39 9.41
C LYS A 67 -15.18 -21.75 8.82
N LEU A 68 -15.19 -21.88 7.50
CA LEU A 68 -14.78 -23.12 6.82
C LEU A 68 -13.31 -23.46 7.10
N ILE A 69 -12.42 -22.46 7.11
CA ILE A 69 -11.00 -22.64 7.47
C ILE A 69 -10.84 -23.06 8.92
N ILE A 70 -11.52 -22.38 9.84
CA ILE A 70 -11.49 -22.73 11.27
C ILE A 70 -11.99 -24.16 11.49
N ASP A 71 -13.09 -24.55 10.83
CA ASP A 71 -13.65 -25.89 10.93
C ASP A 71 -12.70 -26.96 10.38
N ALA A 72 -12.01 -26.67 9.28
CA ALA A 72 -11.02 -27.58 8.70
C ALA A 72 -9.80 -27.78 9.61
N LEU A 73 -9.46 -26.80 10.45
CA LEU A 73 -8.34 -26.87 11.40
C LEU A 73 -8.70 -27.57 12.73
N LYS A 74 -9.99 -27.81 13.02
CA LYS A 74 -10.41 -28.43 14.27
C LYS A 74 -9.79 -29.82 14.46
N ASN A 75 -9.25 -30.06 15.65
CA ASN A 75 -8.65 -31.34 16.04
C ASN A 75 -7.52 -31.83 15.11
N LYS A 76 -6.82 -30.91 14.45
CA LYS A 76 -5.64 -31.21 13.62
C LYS A 76 -4.36 -30.73 14.28
N ASP A 77 -3.27 -31.42 13.97
CA ASP A 77 -1.91 -30.95 14.23
C ASP A 77 -1.61 -29.69 13.40
N PRO A 78 -0.53 -28.93 13.71
CA PRO A 78 -0.16 -27.76 12.94
C PRO A 78 0.07 -28.08 11.46
N LEU A 79 -0.59 -27.33 10.57
CA LEU A 79 -0.56 -27.53 9.13
C LEU A 79 0.14 -26.40 8.38
N LEU A 80 0.82 -26.73 7.30
CA LEU A 80 1.29 -25.77 6.30
C LEU A 80 0.13 -25.10 5.58
N MET A 81 0.42 -23.94 4.97
CA MET A 81 -0.55 -23.21 4.14
C MET A 81 -1.11 -24.10 3.02
N GLU A 82 -0.22 -24.84 2.34
CA GLU A 82 -0.53 -25.72 1.23
C GLU A 82 -1.44 -26.89 1.67
N GLU A 83 -1.18 -27.45 2.85
CA GLU A 83 -2.01 -28.52 3.42
C GLU A 83 -3.43 -28.00 3.73
N ILE A 84 -3.56 -26.76 4.20
CA ILE A 84 -4.88 -26.16 4.46
C ILE A 84 -5.62 -25.90 3.15
N ILE A 85 -4.93 -25.45 2.11
CA ILE A 85 -5.50 -25.27 0.77
C ILE A 85 -6.02 -26.60 0.21
N GLU A 86 -5.30 -27.71 0.41
CA GLU A 86 -5.75 -29.02 -0.06
C GLU A 86 -6.97 -29.55 0.71
N LEU A 87 -7.13 -29.17 1.97
CA LEU A 87 -8.27 -29.57 2.81
C LEU A 87 -9.57 -28.85 2.48
N ILE A 88 -9.50 -27.69 1.83
CA ILE A 88 -10.62 -26.75 1.70
C ILE A 88 -10.78 -26.36 0.25
N ASP A 89 -11.99 -26.50 -0.29
CA ASP A 89 -12.30 -26.16 -1.68
C ASP A 89 -12.54 -24.66 -1.88
N LEU A 90 -11.53 -23.85 -1.53
CA LEU A 90 -11.50 -22.41 -1.73
C LEU A 90 -10.38 -22.03 -2.70
N PRO A 91 -10.50 -20.88 -3.40
CA PRO A 91 -9.40 -20.33 -4.18
C PRO A 91 -8.13 -20.18 -3.33
N TYR A 92 -6.97 -20.46 -3.94
CA TYR A 92 -5.66 -20.42 -3.28
C TYR A 92 -5.43 -19.10 -2.53
N GLU A 93 -5.68 -17.98 -3.21
CA GLU A 93 -5.57 -16.63 -2.66
C GLU A 93 -6.49 -16.41 -1.45
N ASN A 94 -7.71 -16.95 -1.48
CA ASN A 94 -8.69 -16.80 -0.41
C ASN A 94 -8.24 -17.46 0.87
N VAL A 95 -7.66 -18.66 0.78
CA VAL A 95 -7.13 -19.35 1.95
C VAL A 95 -5.99 -18.54 2.58
N ILE A 96 -5.08 -17.99 1.75
CA ILE A 96 -3.92 -17.24 2.23
C ILE A 96 -4.30 -16.00 3.04
N TYR A 97 -5.10 -15.09 2.46
CA TYR A 97 -5.41 -13.85 3.17
C TYR A 97 -6.32 -14.09 4.38
N ASN A 98 -7.22 -15.09 4.34
CA ASN A 98 -8.08 -15.41 5.47
C ASN A 98 -7.30 -16.05 6.61
N ILE A 99 -6.30 -16.91 6.36
CA ILE A 99 -5.42 -17.45 7.40
C ILE A 99 -4.70 -16.33 8.14
N ILE A 100 -4.15 -15.35 7.40
CA ILE A 100 -3.48 -14.20 8.04
C ILE A 100 -4.47 -13.35 8.84
N TYR A 101 -5.69 -13.16 8.34
CA TYR A 101 -6.74 -12.42 9.04
C TYR A 101 -7.15 -13.08 10.35
N ILE A 102 -7.47 -14.37 10.32
CA ILE A 102 -7.92 -15.11 11.53
C ILE A 102 -6.76 -15.35 12.50
N LYS A 103 -5.50 -15.37 12.03
CA LYS A 103 -4.30 -15.32 12.89
C LYS A 103 -4.26 -14.01 13.66
N GLU A 104 -4.46 -12.89 12.99
CA GLU A 104 -4.47 -11.57 13.63
C GLU A 104 -5.64 -11.43 14.61
N GLN A 105 -6.79 -12.03 14.30
CA GLN A 105 -7.91 -12.13 15.25
C GLN A 105 -7.65 -13.12 16.40
N GLY A 106 -6.51 -13.82 16.43
CA GLY A 106 -6.18 -14.78 17.48
C GLY A 106 -6.96 -16.10 17.43
N PHE A 107 -7.65 -16.40 16.32
CA PHE A 107 -8.32 -17.70 16.14
C PHE A 107 -7.34 -18.85 15.96
N ILE A 108 -6.21 -18.58 15.30
CA ILE A 108 -5.15 -19.54 15.05
C ILE A 108 -3.81 -19.00 15.55
N LYS A 109 -2.88 -19.91 15.84
CA LYS A 109 -1.49 -19.62 16.16
C LYS A 109 -0.59 -20.06 15.01
N GLU A 110 0.39 -19.21 14.70
CA GLU A 110 1.48 -19.53 13.80
C GLU A 110 2.66 -20.13 14.56
N ILE A 111 3.18 -21.24 14.07
CA ILE A 111 4.36 -21.94 14.55
C ILE A 111 5.42 -21.80 13.46
N VAL A 112 6.58 -21.27 13.84
CA VAL A 112 7.71 -21.05 12.93
C VAL A 112 8.78 -22.07 13.24
N GLU A 113 9.13 -22.88 12.24
CA GLU A 113 10.20 -23.87 12.30
C GLU A 113 11.36 -23.43 11.38
N GLU A 114 12.60 -23.65 11.81
CA GLU A 114 13.79 -23.38 10.98
C GLU A 114 14.31 -24.68 10.36
N GLU A 115 14.36 -24.73 9.03
CA GLU A 115 15.02 -25.80 8.30
C GLU A 115 16.38 -25.33 7.77
N LYS A 116 17.45 -26.04 8.11
CA LYS A 116 18.82 -25.69 7.70
C LYS A 116 19.30 -26.61 6.59
N THR A 117 19.43 -26.08 5.39
CA THR A 117 19.96 -26.81 4.23
C THR A 117 21.42 -26.42 4.00
N LYS A 118 22.31 -27.41 3.88
CA LYS A 118 23.70 -27.17 3.47
C LYS A 118 23.79 -27.22 1.95
N LYS A 119 24.27 -26.13 1.34
CA LYS A 119 24.61 -26.09 -0.09
C LYS A 119 26.09 -25.80 -0.25
N GLU A 120 26.77 -26.58 -1.07
CA GLU A 120 28.12 -26.25 -1.51
C GLU A 120 28.03 -25.25 -2.67
N VAL A 121 28.62 -24.07 -2.49
CA VAL A 121 28.72 -23.06 -3.54
C VAL A 121 30.19 -22.65 -3.63
N ASN A 122 30.82 -22.90 -4.77
CA ASN A 122 32.23 -22.59 -5.02
C ASN A 122 33.21 -23.21 -4.00
N GLY A 123 32.92 -24.41 -3.48
CA GLY A 123 33.77 -25.11 -2.51
C GLY A 123 33.59 -24.66 -1.05
N GLU A 124 32.69 -23.72 -0.77
CA GLU A 124 32.30 -23.33 0.58
C GLU A 124 30.92 -23.92 0.93
N THR A 125 30.81 -24.57 2.09
CA THR A 125 29.51 -25.00 2.63
C THR A 125 28.76 -23.77 3.14
N LYS A 126 27.73 -23.33 2.41
CA LYS A 126 26.76 -22.34 2.90
C LYS A 126 25.59 -23.05 3.55
N VAL A 127 25.25 -22.62 4.77
CA VAL A 127 24.01 -23.02 5.43
C VAL A 127 22.93 -22.02 5.04
N GLU A 128 21.96 -22.46 4.26
CA GLU A 128 20.72 -21.73 4.02
C GLU A 128 19.72 -22.12 5.11
N THR A 129 19.07 -21.13 5.71
CA THR A 129 17.98 -21.36 6.67
C THR A 129 16.67 -20.95 6.01
N THR A 130 15.74 -21.90 5.91
CA THR A 130 14.39 -21.70 5.41
C THR A 130 13.44 -21.66 6.60
N LEU A 131 12.54 -20.68 6.64
CA LEU A 131 11.49 -20.61 7.66
C LEU A 131 10.25 -21.35 7.14
N ILE A 132 9.74 -22.28 7.93
CA ILE A 132 8.53 -23.03 7.65
C ILE A 132 7.44 -22.51 8.60
N TYR A 133 6.30 -22.12 8.04
CA TYR A 133 5.17 -21.58 8.79
C TYR A 133 4.05 -22.60 8.83
N LYS A 134 3.69 -23.05 10.04
CA LYS A 134 2.55 -23.92 10.29
C LYS A 134 1.49 -23.20 11.12
N TYR A 135 0.25 -23.61 10.96
CA TYR A 135 -0.91 -22.97 11.57
C TYR A 135 -1.72 -24.01 12.34
N ILE A 136 -2.12 -23.65 13.55
CA ILE A 136 -2.96 -24.49 14.41
C ILE A 136 -4.07 -23.66 15.04
N LEU A 137 -5.24 -24.26 15.22
CA LEU A 137 -6.35 -23.64 15.93
C LEU A 137 -5.97 -23.40 17.40
N ASN A 138 -6.25 -22.21 17.93
CA ASN A 138 -6.08 -21.95 19.36
C ASN A 138 -7.10 -22.74 20.18
N ASN A 139 -6.70 -23.16 21.38
CA ASN A 139 -7.60 -23.87 22.29
C ASN A 139 -8.46 -22.85 23.06
N PHE A 140 -9.74 -22.75 22.68
CA PHE A 140 -10.69 -21.87 23.36
C PHE A 140 -11.30 -22.60 24.55
N SER A 141 -10.90 -22.24 25.76
CA SER A 141 -11.26 -22.94 27.00
C SER A 141 -12.75 -22.82 27.39
N ASN A 142 -13.54 -21.96 26.74
CA ASN A 142 -14.98 -21.78 27.00
C ASN A 142 -15.67 -21.17 25.76
N GLY A 143 -16.12 -22.00 24.82
CA GLY A 143 -16.91 -21.53 23.67
C GLY A 143 -16.18 -20.56 22.72
N PHE A 144 -16.82 -20.23 21.60
CA PHE A 144 -16.30 -19.25 20.65
C PHE A 144 -16.35 -17.85 21.29
N LYS A 145 -15.19 -17.23 21.51
CA LYS A 145 -15.11 -15.80 21.86
C LYS A 145 -14.85 -15.03 20.59
N GLU A 146 -15.80 -14.19 20.21
CA GLU A 146 -15.65 -13.29 19.07
C GLU A 146 -14.57 -12.25 19.35
N ASN A 147 -13.56 -12.18 18.47
CA ASN A 147 -12.53 -11.16 18.51
C ASN A 147 -12.83 -10.12 17.43
N PHE A 148 -13.08 -8.88 17.86
CA PHE A 148 -13.20 -7.73 16.98
C PHE A 148 -11.85 -7.00 16.89
N PHE A 149 -11.65 -6.25 15.82
CA PHE A 149 -10.50 -5.36 15.74
C PHE A 149 -10.77 -4.06 16.46
N GLU A 150 -9.78 -3.60 17.21
CA GLU A 150 -9.76 -2.24 17.74
C GLU A 150 -9.91 -1.21 16.61
N PRO A 151 -10.49 -0.03 16.89
CA PRO A 151 -10.49 1.07 15.94
C PRO A 151 -9.06 1.42 15.50
N VAL A 152 -8.91 1.95 14.28
CA VAL A 152 -7.60 2.30 13.72
C VAL A 152 -6.83 3.36 14.55
N SER A 153 -7.51 4.06 15.47
CA SER A 153 -6.86 4.99 16.41
C SER A 153 -5.73 4.33 17.19
N ILE A 154 -5.82 3.04 17.53
CA ILE A 154 -4.73 2.32 18.21
C ILE A 154 -3.40 2.42 17.46
N VAL A 155 -3.43 2.44 16.13
CA VAL A 155 -2.25 2.59 15.26
C VAL A 155 -1.66 3.99 15.39
N PHE A 156 -2.51 5.01 15.51
CA PHE A 156 -2.12 6.40 15.71
C PHE A 156 -1.58 6.61 17.14
N ASP A 157 -2.32 6.18 18.15
CA ASP A 157 -1.97 6.32 19.57
C ASP A 157 -0.68 5.57 19.94
N SER A 158 -0.36 4.50 19.20
CA SER A 158 0.89 3.75 19.32
C SER A 158 2.07 4.40 18.58
N GLY A 159 1.86 5.50 17.85
CA GLY A 159 2.90 6.20 17.10
C GLY A 159 3.33 5.49 15.82
N TYR A 160 2.47 4.66 15.23
CA TYR A 160 2.78 3.85 14.04
C TYR A 160 2.06 4.32 12.77
N CYS A 161 1.07 5.21 12.89
CA CYS A 161 0.29 5.71 11.78
C CYS A 161 1.17 6.45 10.76
N CYS A 162 1.03 6.13 9.48
CA CYS A 162 1.71 6.83 8.41
C CYS A 162 0.90 8.03 7.86
N ASN A 163 -0.31 8.28 8.36
CA ASN A 163 -1.24 9.30 7.88
C ASN A 163 -1.47 9.25 6.36
N CYS A 164 -1.71 8.04 5.82
CA CYS A 164 -1.94 7.87 4.38
C CYS A 164 -3.37 8.23 3.94
N GLY A 165 -4.34 8.20 4.86
CA GLY A 165 -5.72 8.59 4.62
C GLY A 165 -6.69 7.47 4.23
N TRP A 166 -6.21 6.25 4.00
CA TRP A 166 -7.06 5.16 3.50
C TRP A 166 -8.23 4.81 4.42
N CYS A 167 -8.01 4.87 5.74
CA CYS A 167 -9.05 4.64 6.74
C CYS A 167 -10.23 5.63 6.62
N SER A 168 -9.96 6.88 6.23
CA SER A 168 -10.99 7.90 6.04
C SER A 168 -11.88 7.57 4.85
N SER A 169 -11.29 7.29 3.68
CA SER A 169 -12.08 6.96 2.48
C SER A 169 -12.90 5.69 2.64
N VAL A 170 -12.40 4.64 3.31
CA VAL A 170 -13.18 3.39 3.49
C VAL A 170 -14.28 3.50 4.55
N CYS A 171 -14.18 4.44 5.50
CA CYS A 171 -15.13 4.55 6.61
C CYS A 171 -16.54 4.89 6.10
N PRO A 172 -17.56 4.04 6.37
CA PRO A 172 -18.89 4.20 5.78
C PRO A 172 -19.74 5.31 6.40
N LEU A 173 -19.30 5.91 7.50
CA LEU A 173 -20.01 6.98 8.21
C LEU A 173 -19.21 8.29 8.25
N ASP A 174 -18.11 8.39 7.49
CA ASP A 174 -17.20 9.54 7.56
C ASP A 174 -16.69 9.89 8.97
N ALA A 175 -16.66 8.90 9.86
CA ALA A 175 -16.26 9.12 11.25
C ALA A 175 -14.76 9.40 11.44
N ILE A 176 -13.94 9.39 10.38
CA ILE A 176 -12.48 9.50 10.48
C ILE A 176 -11.98 10.67 9.64
N LYS A 177 -11.28 11.60 10.29
CA LYS A 177 -10.54 12.69 9.63
C LYS A 177 -9.05 12.46 9.79
N VAL A 178 -8.31 12.55 8.69
CA VAL A 178 -6.84 12.39 8.69
C VAL A 178 -6.22 13.65 8.11
N SER A 179 -5.28 14.26 8.81
CA SER A 179 -4.44 15.33 8.29
C SER A 179 -3.00 14.84 8.09
N SER A 180 -2.07 15.73 7.72
CA SER A 180 -0.65 15.40 7.57
C SER A 180 -0.07 14.75 8.84
N ASP A 181 -0.53 15.19 10.02
CA ASP A 181 0.09 14.87 11.30
C ASP A 181 -0.91 14.38 12.36
N ASN A 182 -2.22 14.40 12.07
CA ASN A 182 -3.26 13.98 13.00
C ASN A 182 -4.22 12.93 12.42
N LEU A 183 -4.89 12.19 13.30
CA LEU A 183 -6.02 11.32 13.00
C LEU A 183 -7.06 11.48 14.11
N GLU A 184 -8.28 11.86 13.72
CA GLU A 184 -9.41 12.04 14.64
C GLU A 184 -10.52 11.06 14.27
N ILE A 185 -11.13 10.45 15.29
CA ILE A 185 -12.30 9.59 15.14
C ILE A 185 -13.46 10.21 15.92
N ASP A 186 -14.53 10.54 15.23
CA ASP A 186 -15.81 10.90 15.82
C ASP A 186 -16.43 9.64 16.46
N GLN A 187 -16.46 9.62 17.80
CA GLN A 187 -16.94 8.47 18.56
C GLN A 187 -18.46 8.31 18.50
N ASP A 188 -19.20 9.38 18.20
CA ASP A 188 -20.66 9.34 18.10
C ASP A 188 -21.09 8.74 16.76
N LEU A 189 -20.28 8.91 15.71
CA LEU A 189 -20.48 8.29 14.40
C LEU A 189 -19.85 6.89 14.27
N CYS A 190 -18.83 6.57 15.07
CA CYS A 190 -18.07 5.33 14.90
C CYS A 190 -18.83 4.08 15.40
N ILE A 191 -19.29 3.25 14.47
CA ILE A 191 -19.94 1.94 14.76
C ILE A 191 -18.96 0.81 15.10
N LYS A 192 -17.66 1.11 15.24
CA LYS A 192 -16.61 0.12 15.59
C LYS A 192 -16.52 -1.09 14.65
N CYS A 193 -16.93 -0.97 13.39
CA CYS A 193 -16.96 -2.08 12.42
C CYS A 193 -15.58 -2.68 12.04
N GLY A 194 -14.45 -2.06 12.43
CA GLY A 194 -13.11 -2.62 12.21
C GLY A 194 -12.59 -2.59 10.75
N LEU A 195 -13.36 -2.06 9.79
CA LEU A 195 -12.95 -1.98 8.38
C LEU A 195 -11.67 -1.14 8.21
N CYS A 196 -11.60 0.01 8.89
CA CYS A 196 -10.44 0.90 8.87
C CYS A 196 -9.16 0.23 9.39
N TYR A 197 -9.25 -0.60 10.43
CA TYR A 197 -8.12 -1.37 10.96
C TYR A 197 -7.70 -2.49 9.99
N SER A 198 -8.68 -3.21 9.44
CA SER A 198 -8.45 -4.32 8.49
C SER A 198 -7.67 -3.88 7.25
N VAL A 199 -7.86 -2.64 6.78
CA VAL A 199 -7.17 -2.13 5.58
C VAL A 199 -5.93 -1.30 5.88
N CYS A 200 -5.65 -0.99 7.16
CA CYS A 200 -4.53 -0.15 7.53
C CYS A 200 -3.19 -0.86 7.22
N PRO A 201 -2.25 -0.23 6.49
CA PRO A 201 -0.96 -0.85 6.15
C PRO A 201 -0.04 -1.04 7.37
N ARG A 202 -0.44 -0.53 8.54
CA ARG A 202 0.32 -0.49 9.80
C ARG A 202 -0.36 -1.29 10.93
N SER A 203 -1.52 -1.89 10.68
CA SER A 203 -2.23 -2.69 11.70
C SER A 203 -1.67 -4.11 11.84
N PHE A 204 -1.44 -4.79 10.73
CA PHE A 204 -0.80 -6.12 10.73
C PHE A 204 -0.12 -6.37 9.39
N SER A 205 0.91 -7.23 9.41
CA SER A 205 1.70 -7.54 8.22
C SER A 205 0.92 -8.42 7.26
N ILE A 206 1.07 -8.12 5.97
CA ILE A 206 0.55 -8.88 4.83
C ILE A 206 1.71 -9.40 3.96
N ASP A 207 2.94 -9.37 4.45
CA ASP A 207 4.11 -9.72 3.65
C ASP A 207 4.10 -11.21 3.28
N GLN A 208 3.58 -12.06 4.17
CA GLN A 208 3.34 -13.47 3.84
C GLN A 208 2.28 -13.64 2.75
N VAL A 209 1.21 -12.83 2.76
CA VAL A 209 0.21 -12.85 1.67
C VAL A 209 0.88 -12.47 0.35
N TYR A 210 1.60 -11.35 0.35
CA TYR A 210 2.31 -10.87 -0.83
C TYR A 210 3.30 -11.91 -1.37
N ASN A 211 4.12 -12.51 -0.50
CA ASN A 211 5.08 -13.52 -0.93
C ASN A 211 4.39 -14.76 -1.52
N ASN A 212 3.36 -15.30 -0.85
CA ASN A 212 2.66 -16.49 -1.34
C ASN A 212 1.94 -16.25 -2.69
N LEU A 213 1.34 -15.07 -2.87
CA LEU A 213 0.65 -14.73 -4.13
C LEU A 213 1.61 -14.60 -5.32
N TYR A 214 2.82 -14.07 -5.10
CA TYR A 214 3.73 -13.73 -6.19
C TYR A 214 4.90 -14.70 -6.40
N GLN A 215 5.29 -15.50 -5.40
CA GLN A 215 6.45 -16.38 -5.47
C GLN A 215 6.36 -17.46 -6.56
N THR A 216 5.15 -17.91 -6.89
CA THR A 216 4.92 -18.95 -7.91
C THR A 216 4.89 -18.40 -9.33
N ASN A 217 4.84 -17.07 -9.48
CA ASN A 217 4.77 -16.43 -10.79
C ASN A 217 6.15 -16.35 -11.44
N LYS A 218 6.40 -17.27 -12.38
CA LYS A 218 7.68 -17.37 -13.12
C LYS A 218 8.05 -16.15 -13.97
N SER A 219 7.10 -15.25 -14.24
CA SER A 219 7.35 -14.01 -14.97
C SER A 219 7.88 -12.88 -14.07
N LEU A 220 7.89 -13.08 -12.75
CA LEU A 220 8.44 -12.15 -11.78
C LEU A 220 9.84 -12.57 -11.35
N GLN A 221 10.70 -11.57 -11.21
CA GLN A 221 11.95 -11.64 -10.48
C GLN A 221 11.68 -11.26 -9.03
N PHE A 222 12.45 -11.84 -8.10
CA PHE A 222 12.41 -11.47 -6.69
C PHE A 222 13.76 -10.92 -6.24
N SER A 223 13.71 -9.84 -5.47
CA SER A 223 14.86 -9.34 -4.72
C SER A 223 14.39 -9.04 -3.31
N ASN A 224 15.04 -9.63 -2.30
CA ASN A 224 14.74 -9.37 -0.90
C ASN A 224 14.96 -7.91 -0.46
N LYS A 225 15.44 -7.04 -1.38
CA LYS A 225 15.67 -5.62 -1.17
C LYS A 225 14.62 -4.73 -1.82
N ILE A 226 14.00 -5.16 -2.92
CA ILE A 226 13.07 -4.34 -3.74
C ILE A 226 11.78 -5.08 -4.16
N GLY A 227 11.49 -6.22 -3.54
CA GLY A 227 10.25 -6.99 -3.76
C GLY A 227 10.22 -7.75 -5.09
N PHE A 228 9.01 -8.12 -5.52
CA PHE A 228 8.78 -8.73 -6.83
C PHE A 228 8.66 -7.67 -7.93
N TYR A 229 9.22 -7.95 -9.10
CA TYR A 229 9.17 -7.07 -10.28
C TYR A 229 9.43 -7.86 -11.57
N ARG A 230 9.01 -7.32 -12.71
CA ARG A 230 9.20 -7.90 -14.04
C ARG A 230 10.53 -7.46 -14.64
N SER A 231 10.75 -6.15 -14.64
CA SER A 231 11.84 -5.50 -15.37
C SER A 231 12.16 -4.14 -14.73
N SER A 232 13.34 -3.57 -15.04
CA SER A 232 13.72 -2.26 -14.53
C SER A 232 14.52 -1.44 -15.53
N TYR A 233 14.24 -0.15 -15.56
CA TYR A 233 14.74 0.82 -16.54
C TYR A 233 15.23 2.11 -15.87
N SER A 234 15.91 2.93 -16.66
CA SER A 234 16.15 4.34 -16.41
C SER A 234 15.44 5.12 -17.51
N GLY A 235 14.53 6.00 -17.11
CA GLY A 235 13.64 6.74 -18.00
C GLY A 235 13.80 8.26 -17.88
N HIS A 236 13.51 8.96 -18.98
CA HIS A 236 13.48 10.42 -19.05
C HIS A 236 12.44 10.88 -20.09
N THR A 237 11.61 11.85 -19.72
CA THR A 237 10.59 12.45 -20.60
C THR A 237 11.22 13.07 -21.85
N THR A 238 10.48 13.12 -22.94
CA THR A 238 10.83 13.93 -24.12
C THR A 238 9.92 15.14 -24.29
N ASN A 239 8.87 15.26 -23.47
CA ASN A 239 7.94 16.39 -23.49
C ASN A 239 8.57 17.61 -22.78
N GLU A 240 8.65 18.74 -23.50
CA GLU A 240 9.25 19.99 -23.03
C GLU A 240 8.50 20.60 -21.84
N ASN A 241 7.16 20.56 -21.83
CA ASN A 241 6.36 21.06 -20.71
C ASN A 241 6.68 20.31 -19.40
N ILE A 242 6.92 19.00 -19.51
CA ILE A 242 7.31 18.17 -18.35
C ILE A 242 8.74 18.47 -17.92
N GLU A 243 9.63 18.78 -18.87
CA GLU A 243 11.03 19.10 -18.59
C GLU A 243 11.16 20.33 -17.67
N GLU A 244 10.27 21.32 -17.82
CA GLU A 244 10.26 22.54 -17.02
C GLU A 244 9.86 22.31 -15.55
N VAL A 245 8.97 21.35 -15.28
CA VAL A 245 8.35 21.17 -13.94
C VAL A 245 8.84 19.94 -13.18
N LYS A 246 9.60 19.04 -13.82
CA LYS A 246 9.97 17.75 -13.23
C LYS A 246 10.91 17.86 -12.02
N GLN A 247 10.78 16.88 -11.12
CA GLN A 247 11.79 16.64 -10.09
C GLN A 247 13.07 16.04 -10.69
N ASP A 248 12.92 14.86 -11.33
CA ASP A 248 14.01 14.02 -11.83
C ASP A 248 13.90 13.78 -13.35
N GLY A 249 13.41 12.62 -13.77
CA GLY A 249 13.22 12.25 -15.18
C GLY A 249 11.87 12.60 -15.77
N GLY A 250 10.93 13.15 -14.98
CA GLY A 250 9.58 13.46 -15.48
C GLY A 250 8.74 12.23 -15.85
N VAL A 251 9.20 11.03 -15.51
CA VAL A 251 8.56 9.76 -15.93
C VAL A 251 7.15 9.62 -15.40
N VAL A 252 6.89 9.98 -14.13
CA VAL A 252 5.53 9.86 -13.56
C VAL A 252 4.55 10.75 -14.32
N THR A 253 4.86 12.03 -14.47
CA THR A 253 4.03 12.97 -15.24
C THR A 253 3.85 12.53 -16.68
N ALA A 254 4.89 12.00 -17.34
CA ALA A 254 4.78 11.51 -18.72
C ALA A 254 3.86 10.29 -18.85
N LEU A 255 3.91 9.36 -17.88
CA LEU A 255 3.00 8.21 -17.84
C LEU A 255 1.56 8.64 -17.59
N LEU A 256 1.36 9.61 -16.69
CA LEU A 256 0.04 10.15 -16.39
C LEU A 256 -0.58 10.92 -17.57
N GLU A 257 0.22 11.72 -18.26
CA GLU A 257 -0.19 12.39 -19.51
C GLU A 257 -0.55 11.35 -20.57
N TYR A 258 0.27 10.31 -20.74
CA TYR A 258 -0.03 9.21 -21.64
C TYR A 258 -1.37 8.53 -21.32
N LEU A 259 -1.64 8.28 -20.03
CA LEU A 259 -2.87 7.63 -19.58
C LEU A 259 -4.12 8.48 -19.86
N LEU A 260 -4.09 9.79 -19.58
CA LEU A 260 -5.20 10.70 -19.88
C LEU A 260 -5.37 10.89 -21.40
N ALA A 261 -4.30 11.19 -22.12
CA ALA A 261 -4.35 11.47 -23.56
C ALA A 261 -4.85 10.28 -24.40
N ASN A 262 -4.66 9.05 -23.91
CA ASN A 262 -5.13 7.83 -24.56
C ASN A 262 -6.44 7.29 -23.95
N ASN A 263 -7.11 8.06 -23.08
CA ASN A 263 -8.33 7.65 -22.39
C ASN A 263 -8.20 6.28 -21.71
N LEU A 264 -7.04 5.98 -21.12
CA LEU A 264 -6.80 4.76 -20.34
C LEU A 264 -7.27 4.93 -18.90
N VAL A 265 -7.26 6.16 -18.41
CA VAL A 265 -7.89 6.61 -17.16
C VAL A 265 -8.68 7.88 -17.43
N ASP A 266 -9.66 8.15 -16.58
CA ASP A 266 -10.54 9.31 -16.64
C ASP A 266 -10.08 10.40 -15.64
N ALA A 267 -9.40 9.99 -14.56
CA ALA A 267 -8.83 10.92 -13.58
C ALA A 267 -7.59 10.34 -12.89
N ILE A 268 -6.84 11.22 -12.23
CA ILE A 268 -5.60 10.93 -11.52
C ILE A 268 -5.71 11.48 -10.11
N VAL A 269 -5.36 10.66 -9.13
CA VAL A 269 -5.14 11.10 -7.75
C VAL A 269 -3.65 11.35 -7.56
N ALA A 270 -3.30 12.61 -7.29
CA ALA A 270 -1.92 13.06 -7.13
C ALA A 270 -1.82 14.16 -6.05
N VAL A 271 -0.69 14.85 -5.98
CA VAL A 271 -0.41 15.88 -4.97
C VAL A 271 0.12 17.15 -5.63
N GLN A 272 -0.49 18.28 -5.31
CA GLN A 272 -0.03 19.62 -5.71
C GLN A 272 0.40 20.45 -4.49
N HIS A 273 0.85 21.68 -4.71
CA HIS A 273 0.96 22.66 -3.62
C HIS A 273 -0.42 23.21 -3.29
N SER A 274 -0.71 23.38 -2.01
CA SER A 274 -1.86 24.15 -1.54
C SER A 274 -1.62 25.65 -1.69
N GLU A 275 -2.57 26.47 -1.20
CA GLU A 275 -2.36 27.92 -1.03
C GLU A 275 -1.19 28.23 -0.08
N ASP A 276 -0.96 27.40 0.94
CA ASP A 276 0.24 27.48 1.79
C ASP A 276 1.48 26.97 1.01
N LEU A 277 2.54 27.78 0.95
CA LEU A 277 3.79 27.48 0.25
C LEU A 277 4.37 26.14 0.68
N TRP A 278 4.74 25.28 -0.28
CA TRP A 278 5.34 23.95 -0.04
C TRP A 278 4.47 22.94 0.73
N LYS A 279 3.29 23.32 1.21
CA LYS A 279 2.36 22.39 1.86
C LYS A 279 1.66 21.56 0.78
N PRO A 280 1.73 20.22 0.86
CA PRO A 280 1.17 19.35 -0.15
C PRO A 280 -0.34 19.15 0.08
N GLU A 281 -1.10 19.18 -1.00
CA GLU A 281 -2.54 18.91 -1.01
C GLU A 281 -2.88 17.80 -2.00
N PRO A 282 -3.64 16.76 -1.59
CA PRO A 282 -4.19 15.77 -2.50
C PRO A 282 -5.16 16.41 -3.49
N VAL A 283 -5.08 16.03 -4.76
CA VAL A 283 -5.95 16.55 -5.82
C VAL A 283 -6.40 15.43 -6.76
N ILE A 284 -7.60 15.58 -7.33
CA ILE A 284 -8.10 14.77 -8.45
C ILE A 284 -7.92 15.61 -9.71
N VAL A 285 -7.20 15.06 -10.70
CA VAL A 285 -6.91 15.72 -11.98
C VAL A 285 -7.51 14.90 -13.11
N ASP A 286 -8.42 15.49 -13.87
CA ASP A 286 -9.03 14.94 -15.08
C ASP A 286 -8.57 15.70 -16.35
N GLU A 287 -7.91 16.85 -16.21
CA GLU A 287 -7.39 17.67 -17.32
C GLU A 287 -5.85 17.70 -17.37
N ILE A 288 -5.27 17.52 -18.57
CA ILE A 288 -3.81 17.47 -18.77
C ILE A 288 -3.14 18.79 -18.36
N SER A 289 -3.78 19.94 -18.57
CA SER A 289 -3.21 21.23 -18.17
C SER A 289 -2.97 21.34 -16.66
N ASP A 290 -3.81 20.69 -15.85
CA ASP A 290 -3.70 20.71 -14.39
C ASP A 290 -2.72 19.65 -13.87
N LEU A 291 -2.46 18.60 -14.65
CA LEU A 291 -1.48 17.56 -14.31
C LEU A 291 -0.09 18.12 -14.02
N TYR A 292 0.35 19.14 -14.76
CA TYR A 292 1.69 19.70 -14.58
C TYR A 292 1.88 20.37 -13.21
N LYS A 293 0.80 20.81 -12.55
CA LYS A 293 0.83 21.38 -11.19
C LYS A 293 1.19 20.33 -10.12
N THR A 294 0.98 19.06 -10.43
CA THR A 294 1.30 17.95 -9.51
C THR A 294 2.76 17.52 -9.59
N ALA A 295 3.53 18.03 -10.56
CA ALA A 295 4.94 17.72 -10.73
C ALA A 295 5.82 18.31 -9.60
N GLY A 296 7.04 17.80 -9.48
CA GLY A 296 7.97 18.21 -8.43
C GLY A 296 7.68 17.55 -7.08
N THR A 297 8.73 17.25 -6.32
CA THR A 297 8.59 16.58 -5.02
C THR A 297 8.21 17.57 -3.93
N LYS A 298 7.20 17.22 -3.15
CA LYS A 298 6.88 17.85 -1.87
C LYS A 298 7.26 16.87 -0.75
N TYR A 299 8.25 17.24 0.07
CA TYR A 299 8.81 16.32 1.09
C TYR A 299 7.95 16.19 2.35
N ALA A 300 7.03 17.13 2.56
CA ALA A 300 6.04 17.05 3.63
C ALA A 300 5.01 15.93 3.35
N ASN A 301 4.44 15.37 4.42
CA ASN A 301 3.43 14.32 4.31
C ASN A 301 2.12 14.86 3.72
N SER A 302 1.45 14.03 2.91
CA SER A 302 0.12 14.30 2.37
C SER A 302 -0.74 13.05 2.49
N PRO A 303 -1.94 13.12 3.12
CA PRO A 303 -2.84 11.97 3.23
C PRO A 303 -3.61 11.74 1.92
N SER A 304 -2.90 11.42 0.84
CA SER A 304 -3.45 11.37 -0.52
C SER A 304 -4.59 10.38 -0.72
N LEU A 305 -4.72 9.36 0.14
CA LEU A 305 -5.79 8.39 0.04
C LEU A 305 -7.10 8.86 0.69
N ASN A 306 -7.17 10.06 1.28
CA ASN A 306 -8.40 10.63 1.86
C ASN A 306 -9.48 10.98 0.82
N ILE A 307 -9.08 11.20 -0.43
CA ILE A 307 -9.97 11.70 -1.48
C ILE A 307 -10.41 10.59 -2.45
N ILE A 308 -10.04 9.33 -2.18
CA ILE A 308 -10.35 8.22 -3.10
C ILE A 308 -11.86 8.02 -3.23
N ASP A 309 -12.63 8.22 -2.17
CA ASP A 309 -14.08 8.08 -2.23
C ASP A 309 -14.78 9.12 -3.09
N GLN A 310 -14.17 10.28 -3.28
CA GLN A 310 -14.66 11.33 -4.18
C GLN A 310 -14.46 10.94 -5.65
N THR A 311 -13.58 9.97 -5.94
CA THR A 311 -13.31 9.51 -7.31
C THR A 311 -14.38 8.57 -7.88
N LYS A 312 -15.42 8.23 -7.12
CA LYS A 312 -16.49 7.29 -7.54
C LYS A 312 -17.26 7.74 -8.79
N ILE A 313 -17.17 9.02 -9.15
CA ILE A 313 -17.73 9.58 -10.38
C ILE A 313 -16.95 9.18 -11.64
N TYR A 314 -15.73 8.66 -11.48
CA TYR A 314 -14.86 8.19 -12.55
C TYR A 314 -14.80 6.66 -12.59
N ASP A 315 -14.81 6.08 -13.79
CA ASP A 315 -14.77 4.63 -13.99
C ASP A 315 -13.35 4.05 -13.82
N ARG A 316 -12.34 4.85 -14.16
CA ARG A 316 -10.94 4.43 -14.23
C ARG A 316 -10.03 5.52 -13.72
N ILE A 317 -9.31 5.27 -12.65
CA ILE A 317 -8.35 6.23 -12.09
C ILE A 317 -6.94 5.66 -12.01
N ALA A 318 -5.97 6.57 -12.12
CA ALA A 318 -4.61 6.34 -11.69
C ALA A 318 -4.39 6.92 -10.29
N VAL A 319 -3.58 6.25 -9.46
CA VAL A 319 -3.20 6.77 -8.14
C VAL A 319 -1.69 6.87 -8.05
N VAL A 320 -1.18 8.06 -7.71
CA VAL A 320 0.22 8.29 -7.38
C VAL A 320 0.38 8.32 -5.88
N GLY A 321 1.38 7.62 -5.35
CA GLY A 321 1.66 7.68 -3.92
C GLY A 321 2.97 7.05 -3.53
N VAL A 322 3.28 7.12 -2.24
CA VAL A 322 4.50 6.54 -1.66
C VAL A 322 4.23 5.11 -1.13
N PRO A 323 5.25 4.35 -0.69
CA PRO A 323 5.11 2.92 -0.39
C PRO A 323 4.00 2.56 0.60
N CYS A 324 3.80 3.36 1.65
CA CYS A 324 2.76 3.10 2.64
C CYS A 324 1.35 3.20 2.04
N MET A 325 1.13 4.09 1.07
CA MET A 325 -0.14 4.22 0.35
C MET A 325 -0.36 3.03 -0.58
N MET A 326 0.68 2.60 -1.31
CA MET A 326 0.60 1.42 -2.17
C MET A 326 0.26 0.15 -1.37
N LYS A 327 0.88 -0.01 -0.19
CA LYS A 327 0.57 -1.10 0.76
C LYS A 327 -0.86 -1.00 1.28
N ALA A 328 -1.38 0.20 1.56
CA ALA A 328 -2.76 0.41 2.00
C ALA A 328 -3.77 -0.01 0.92
N LEU A 329 -3.55 0.43 -0.31
CA LEU A 329 -4.41 0.08 -1.45
C LEU A 329 -4.39 -1.42 -1.74
N PHE A 330 -3.21 -2.05 -1.70
CA PHE A 330 -3.10 -3.50 -1.86
C PHE A 330 -3.82 -4.24 -0.73
N LYS A 331 -3.64 -3.82 0.53
CA LYS A 331 -4.34 -4.41 1.67
C LYS A 331 -5.86 -4.24 1.58
N GLY A 332 -6.33 -3.07 1.14
CA GLY A 332 -7.75 -2.79 0.90
C GLY A 332 -8.36 -3.53 -0.29
N ALA A 333 -7.52 -4.05 -1.20
CA ALA A 333 -7.95 -4.95 -2.26
C ALA A 333 -8.06 -6.40 -1.80
N LEU A 334 -7.48 -6.77 -0.65
CA LEU A 334 -7.56 -8.13 -0.08
C LEU A 334 -8.70 -8.28 0.92
N PHE A 335 -8.90 -7.28 1.78
CA PHE A 335 -9.88 -7.38 2.87
C PHE A 335 -11.14 -6.56 2.56
N PRO A 336 -12.35 -7.13 2.76
CA PRO A 336 -12.60 -8.39 3.49
C PRO A 336 -12.42 -9.69 2.68
N ALA A 337 -12.80 -9.75 1.40
CA ALA A 337 -12.80 -10.99 0.59
C ALA A 337 -12.38 -10.76 -0.87
N SER A 338 -11.28 -10.04 -1.09
CA SER A 338 -10.88 -9.56 -2.42
C SER A 338 -11.92 -8.69 -3.14
N ILE A 339 -12.87 -8.13 -2.38
CA ILE A 339 -13.87 -7.18 -2.86
C ILE A 339 -13.37 -5.79 -2.51
N PRO A 340 -12.86 -5.02 -3.49
CA PRO A 340 -12.32 -3.71 -3.22
C PRO A 340 -13.46 -2.74 -2.90
N PHE A 341 -13.22 -1.85 -1.94
CA PHE A 341 -14.12 -0.74 -1.64
C PHE A 341 -14.36 0.16 -2.87
N PHE A 342 -13.33 0.29 -3.72
CA PHE A 342 -13.35 1.09 -4.94
C PHE A 342 -12.78 0.26 -6.10
N THR A 343 -13.60 0.02 -7.13
CA THR A 343 -13.29 -0.82 -8.30
C THR A 343 -12.68 -0.04 -9.48
N ASN A 344 -12.64 1.28 -9.36
CA ASN A 344 -12.19 2.20 -10.40
C ASN A 344 -10.67 2.43 -10.39
N ILE A 345 -9.93 2.02 -9.36
CA ILE A 345 -8.45 2.11 -9.36
C ILE A 345 -7.87 1.14 -10.39
N LYS A 346 -7.33 1.66 -11.50
CA LYS A 346 -6.77 0.85 -12.59
C LYS A 346 -5.26 0.73 -12.56
N ILE A 347 -4.57 1.80 -12.18
CA ILE A 347 -3.11 1.82 -12.18
C ILE A 347 -2.58 2.55 -10.96
N LYS A 348 -1.56 1.97 -10.31
CA LYS A 348 -0.89 2.53 -9.14
C LYS A 348 0.55 2.86 -9.50
N ILE A 349 0.91 4.13 -9.44
CA ILE A 349 2.29 4.59 -9.64
C ILE A 349 2.91 4.92 -8.28
N GLY A 350 3.85 4.09 -7.86
CA GLY A 350 4.52 4.19 -6.56
C GLY A 350 5.82 4.98 -6.65
N LEU A 351 5.97 6.03 -5.85
CA LEU A 351 7.23 6.78 -5.73
C LEU A 351 8.22 6.04 -4.82
N PHE A 352 9.51 6.15 -5.08
CA PHE A 352 10.52 5.74 -4.10
C PHE A 352 10.49 6.71 -2.92
N CYS A 353 10.51 6.18 -1.69
CA CYS A 353 10.48 6.99 -0.49
C CYS A 353 11.37 6.39 0.59
N MET A 354 12.35 7.16 1.07
CA MET A 354 13.16 6.78 2.23
C MET A 354 12.43 7.19 3.52
N GLU A 355 12.14 8.49 3.61
CA GLU A 355 11.54 9.16 4.76
C GLU A 355 10.69 10.34 4.26
N SER A 356 9.81 10.85 5.13
CA SER A 356 8.94 12.01 4.90
C SER A 356 8.93 12.87 6.16
N PHE A 357 8.53 14.12 6.02
CA PHE A 357 8.60 15.16 7.06
C PHE A 357 7.19 15.67 7.37
N SER A 358 6.94 16.19 8.58
CA SER A 358 5.76 17.04 8.78
C SER A 358 5.98 18.39 8.10
N TYR A 359 4.91 19.14 7.84
CA TYR A 359 5.04 20.46 7.25
C TYR A 359 5.84 21.40 8.16
N ASP A 360 5.54 21.40 9.46
CA ASP A 360 6.29 22.17 10.46
C ASP A 360 7.77 21.77 10.52
N ASN A 361 8.08 20.48 10.38
CA ASN A 361 9.47 20.03 10.35
C ASN A 361 10.21 20.46 9.08
N ILE A 362 9.52 20.63 7.95
CA ILE A 362 10.13 21.24 6.75
C ILE A 362 10.44 22.71 6.99
N ILE A 363 9.53 23.47 7.61
CA ILE A 363 9.76 24.87 8.00
C ILE A 363 10.98 24.96 8.93
N ASN A 364 11.00 24.17 9.99
CA ASN A 364 12.08 24.15 10.97
C ASN A 364 13.40 23.71 10.34
N LEU A 365 13.39 22.70 9.47
CA LEU A 365 14.58 22.25 8.74
C LEU A 365 15.18 23.39 7.90
N VAL A 366 14.34 24.08 7.14
CA VAL A 366 14.77 25.17 6.25
C VAL A 366 15.36 26.32 7.08
N LYS A 367 14.70 26.69 8.16
CA LYS A 367 15.16 27.73 9.07
C LYS A 367 16.47 27.37 9.76
N ASP A 368 16.54 26.19 10.38
CA ASP A 368 17.65 25.80 11.24
C ASP A 368 18.91 25.42 10.47
N LYS A 369 18.77 24.86 9.25
CA LYS A 369 19.89 24.33 8.46
C LYS A 369 20.33 25.22 7.32
N PHE A 370 19.47 26.10 6.85
CA PHE A 370 19.76 26.98 5.73
C PHE A 370 19.64 28.46 6.09
N GLU A 371 19.09 28.82 7.25
CA GLU A 371 18.82 30.20 7.65
C GLU A 371 18.00 30.95 6.59
N LYS A 372 16.98 30.26 6.06
CA LYS A 372 16.04 30.75 5.03
C LYS A 372 14.59 30.55 5.46
N GLU A 373 13.69 31.15 4.69
CA GLU A 373 12.25 30.93 4.77
C GLU A 373 11.77 30.13 3.54
N LEU A 374 10.58 29.52 3.63
CA LEU A 374 10.03 28.74 2.50
C LEU A 374 9.81 29.57 1.22
N SER A 375 9.55 30.88 1.37
CA SER A 375 9.42 31.82 0.25
C SER A 375 10.70 31.99 -0.55
N ASP A 376 11.85 31.66 0.03
CA ASP A 376 13.14 31.76 -0.64
C ASP A 376 13.40 30.55 -1.54
N ILE A 377 12.62 29.48 -1.46
CA ILE A 377 12.92 28.18 -2.09
C ILE A 377 12.08 27.95 -3.34
N VAL A 378 12.76 27.60 -4.43
CA VAL A 378 12.15 27.19 -5.71
C VAL A 378 12.13 25.68 -5.87
N LYS A 379 13.15 24.96 -5.37
CA LYS A 379 13.24 23.50 -5.47
C LYS A 379 13.97 22.87 -4.30
N MET A 380 13.39 21.83 -3.72
CA MET A 380 14.06 20.93 -2.78
C MET A 380 14.47 19.64 -3.48
N ASN A 381 15.61 19.06 -3.11
CA ASN A 381 16.05 17.77 -3.61
C ASN A 381 16.84 16.97 -2.57
N ILE A 382 16.87 15.65 -2.71
CA ILE A 382 17.74 14.75 -1.95
C ILE A 382 18.56 13.95 -2.95
N ASP A 383 19.86 14.25 -3.05
CA ASP A 383 20.80 13.55 -3.92
C ASP A 383 22.14 13.31 -3.23
N LYS A 384 22.79 12.18 -3.55
CA LYS A 384 24.13 11.80 -3.08
C LYS A 384 24.38 12.01 -1.57
N GLY A 385 23.37 11.73 -0.74
CA GLY A 385 23.51 11.86 0.72
C GLY A 385 23.41 13.30 1.24
N LYS A 386 22.83 14.22 0.46
CA LYS A 386 22.61 15.62 0.84
C LYS A 386 21.17 16.03 0.62
N PHE A 387 20.65 16.88 1.50
CA PHE A 387 19.44 17.66 1.27
C PHE A 387 19.86 18.98 0.62
N ILE A 388 19.20 19.35 -0.47
CA ILE A 388 19.57 20.45 -1.35
C ILE A 388 18.37 21.38 -1.48
N VAL A 389 18.59 22.68 -1.33
CA VAL A 389 17.59 23.72 -1.62
C VAL A 389 18.14 24.68 -2.67
N ASN A 390 17.33 24.98 -3.67
CA ASN A 390 17.63 25.97 -4.70
C ASN A 390 16.79 27.21 -4.40
N LEU A 391 17.46 28.35 -4.28
CA LEU A 391 16.84 29.60 -3.89
C LEU A 391 16.30 30.39 -5.09
N THR A 392 15.38 31.31 -4.84
CA THR A 392 14.88 32.29 -5.83
C THR A 392 16.00 33.19 -6.37
N SER A 393 17.10 33.36 -5.62
CA SER A 393 18.32 34.04 -6.06
C SER A 393 19.13 33.26 -7.09
N GLY A 394 18.84 31.96 -7.30
CA GLY A 394 19.62 31.04 -8.11
C GLY A 394 20.74 30.32 -7.36
N GLU A 395 20.93 30.59 -6.06
CA GLU A 395 21.91 29.90 -5.22
C GLU A 395 21.47 28.48 -4.84
N GLU A 396 22.40 27.51 -4.88
CA GLU A 396 22.20 26.15 -4.38
C GLU A 396 22.86 25.98 -3.02
N LEU A 397 22.07 25.68 -1.99
CA LEU A 397 22.57 25.31 -0.67
C LEU A 397 22.38 23.81 -0.42
N LYS A 398 23.28 23.21 0.35
CA LYS A 398 23.24 21.77 0.65
C LYS A 398 23.76 21.43 2.03
N VAL A 399 23.05 20.53 2.70
CA VAL A 399 23.46 19.97 4.00
C VAL A 399 23.50 18.44 3.95
N PRO A 400 24.39 17.78 4.71
CA PRO A 400 24.41 16.33 4.81
C PRO A 400 23.08 15.75 5.30
N LEU A 401 22.59 14.67 4.70
CA LEU A 401 21.35 14.00 5.08
C LEU A 401 21.32 13.59 6.56
N LYS A 402 22.47 13.25 7.13
CA LYS A 402 22.60 12.89 8.56
C LYS A 402 22.15 14.02 9.49
N GLU A 403 22.26 15.28 9.06
CA GLU A 403 21.84 16.45 9.83
C GLU A 403 20.35 16.76 9.66
N VAL A 404 19.71 16.16 8.67
CA VAL A 404 18.29 16.34 8.34
C VAL A 404 17.42 15.23 8.94
N GLN A 405 17.99 14.06 9.20
CA GLN A 405 17.28 12.88 9.70
C GLN A 405 16.47 13.12 10.99
N SER A 406 16.90 14.05 11.86
CA SER A 406 16.16 14.38 13.09
C SER A 406 14.83 15.10 12.83
N TYR A 407 14.63 15.65 11.64
CA TYR A 407 13.38 16.33 11.24
C TYR A 407 12.39 15.35 10.58
N ALA A 408 12.85 14.16 10.20
CA ALA A 408 11.99 13.16 9.58
C ALA A 408 10.94 12.64 10.58
N ARG A 409 9.79 12.21 10.05
CA ARG A 409 8.72 11.63 10.87
C ARG A 409 9.18 10.30 11.46
N ASP A 410 9.08 10.17 12.78
CA ASP A 410 9.44 8.93 13.49
C ASP A 410 8.70 7.69 12.96
N THR A 411 7.48 7.88 12.47
CA THR A 411 6.62 6.83 11.92
C THR A 411 7.23 6.16 10.69
N CYS A 412 8.11 6.85 9.95
CA CYS A 412 8.83 6.30 8.80
C CYS A 412 9.83 5.20 9.20
N HIS A 413 10.31 5.16 10.45
CA HIS A 413 11.25 4.15 10.92
C HIS A 413 10.65 2.75 11.01
N TYR A 414 9.35 2.62 10.88
CA TYR A 414 8.66 1.34 10.86
C TYR A 414 8.24 0.92 9.45
N CYS A 415 8.62 1.68 8.42
CA CYS A 415 8.40 1.35 7.02
C CYS A 415 9.66 0.67 6.46
N ASP A 416 9.50 -0.54 5.92
CA ASP A 416 10.57 -1.33 5.31
C ASP A 416 10.66 -1.15 3.79
N ASP A 417 9.64 -0.56 3.17
CA ASP A 417 9.54 -0.43 1.72
C ASP A 417 10.11 0.91 1.23
N LEU A 418 11.16 0.83 0.39
CA LEU A 418 11.73 1.97 -0.33
C LEU A 418 11.04 2.18 -1.68
N THR A 419 10.78 1.08 -2.37
CA THR A 419 10.55 1.05 -3.81
C THR A 419 9.09 0.91 -4.19
N SER A 420 8.17 1.04 -3.25
CA SER A 420 6.72 0.89 -3.49
C SER A 420 6.39 -0.46 -4.10
N ASP A 421 6.63 -1.53 -3.36
CA ASP A 421 6.55 -2.92 -3.80
C ASP A 421 5.16 -3.38 -4.25
N PHE A 422 4.14 -2.66 -3.81
CA PHE A 422 2.74 -2.94 -4.07
C PHE A 422 2.14 -2.10 -5.21
N ALA A 423 2.96 -1.32 -5.90
CA ALA A 423 2.57 -0.54 -7.08
C ALA A 423 2.55 -1.39 -8.36
N ASP A 424 1.98 -0.85 -9.43
CA ASP A 424 2.08 -1.42 -10.79
C ASP A 424 3.38 -0.97 -11.47
N ILE A 425 3.73 0.30 -11.27
CA ILE A 425 4.96 0.95 -11.74
C ILE A 425 5.56 1.69 -10.56
N SER A 426 6.85 1.48 -10.28
CA SER A 426 7.55 2.24 -9.25
C SER A 426 8.63 3.13 -9.83
N VAL A 427 8.71 4.38 -9.37
CA VAL A 427 9.59 5.40 -9.95
C VAL A 427 10.35 6.15 -8.87
N GLY A 428 11.65 6.40 -9.07
CA GLY A 428 12.42 7.30 -8.21
C GLY A 428 13.80 7.62 -8.75
N SER A 429 14.50 8.57 -8.12
CA SER A 429 15.80 9.06 -8.59
C SER A 429 16.94 8.06 -8.44
N ILE A 430 16.96 7.31 -7.33
CA ILE A 430 18.06 6.43 -6.92
C ILE A 430 18.41 5.44 -8.04
N GLY A 431 19.70 5.33 -8.38
CA GLY A 431 20.22 4.38 -9.36
C GLY A 431 20.30 4.93 -10.79
N SER A 432 19.58 6.00 -11.11
CA SER A 432 19.67 6.69 -12.38
C SER A 432 20.61 7.90 -12.32
N GLN A 433 21.05 8.37 -13.48
CA GLN A 433 21.83 9.59 -13.62
C GLN A 433 20.96 10.85 -13.39
N ALA A 434 21.58 12.00 -13.15
CA ALA A 434 20.86 13.25 -12.92
C ALA A 434 19.89 13.57 -14.09
N GLY A 435 18.68 14.01 -13.74
CA GLY A 435 17.62 14.27 -14.70
C GLY A 435 16.96 13.01 -15.28
N TRP A 436 17.26 11.81 -14.78
CA TRP A 436 16.60 10.55 -15.16
C TRP A 436 16.02 9.88 -13.92
N SER A 437 15.03 9.00 -14.11
CA SER A 437 14.40 8.25 -13.03
C SER A 437 14.57 6.76 -13.24
N SER A 438 14.87 6.02 -12.17
CA SER A 438 14.76 4.58 -12.15
C SER A 438 13.31 4.18 -12.15
N VAL A 439 12.97 3.17 -12.94
CA VAL A 439 11.62 2.65 -13.12
C VAL A 439 11.66 1.14 -12.86
N ILE A 440 10.78 0.64 -12.01
CA ILE A 440 10.61 -0.79 -11.73
C ILE A 440 9.19 -1.16 -12.14
N LEU A 441 9.05 -2.06 -13.11
CA LEU A 441 7.75 -2.50 -13.62
C LEU A 441 7.35 -3.76 -12.85
N ARG A 442 6.17 -3.76 -12.23
CA ARG A 442 5.76 -4.80 -11.27
C ARG A 442 4.60 -5.64 -11.77
N SER A 443 3.57 -5.01 -12.31
CA SER A 443 2.45 -5.71 -12.92
C SER A 443 2.59 -5.76 -14.44
N GLU A 444 1.84 -6.68 -15.06
CA GLU A 444 1.75 -6.79 -16.52
C GLU A 444 1.20 -5.50 -17.15
N GLU A 445 0.13 -4.94 -16.57
CA GLU A 445 -0.46 -3.69 -17.03
C GLU A 445 0.52 -2.51 -16.90
N GLY A 446 1.24 -2.43 -15.77
CA GLY A 446 2.27 -1.41 -15.57
C GLY A 446 3.42 -1.52 -16.58
N GLU A 447 3.85 -2.74 -16.91
CA GLU A 447 4.86 -2.97 -17.94
C GLU A 447 4.37 -2.53 -19.32
N LYS A 448 3.15 -2.92 -19.69
CA LYS A 448 2.53 -2.54 -20.96
C LYS A 448 2.44 -1.02 -21.12
N ILE A 449 1.87 -0.31 -20.13
CA ILE A 449 1.74 1.16 -20.15
C ILE A 449 3.10 1.83 -20.32
N TYR A 450 4.11 1.39 -19.57
CA TYR A 450 5.45 1.97 -19.69
C TYR A 450 6.06 1.73 -21.07
N MET A 451 5.93 0.53 -21.62
CA MET A 451 6.46 0.21 -22.95
C MET A 451 5.74 0.98 -24.05
N ASP A 452 4.43 1.16 -23.95
CA ASP A 452 3.67 1.94 -24.92
C ASP A 452 4.03 3.42 -24.84
N ALA A 453 4.24 3.98 -23.64
CA ALA A 453 4.76 5.34 -23.48
C ALA A 453 6.18 5.50 -24.07
N VAL A 454 7.06 4.51 -23.91
CA VAL A 454 8.38 4.50 -24.58
C VAL A 454 8.25 4.43 -26.10
N LYS A 455 7.37 3.55 -26.61
CA LYS A 455 7.13 3.36 -28.05
C LYS A 455 6.52 4.61 -28.71
N SER A 456 5.67 5.33 -27.98
CA SER A 456 5.09 6.60 -28.43
C SER A 456 6.11 7.74 -28.52
N GLY A 457 7.31 7.53 -27.96
CA GLY A 457 8.37 8.53 -27.94
C GLY A 457 8.32 9.48 -26.74
N LEU A 458 7.30 9.40 -25.87
CA LEU A 458 7.18 10.24 -24.65
C LEU A 458 8.31 10.01 -23.64
N ILE A 459 8.91 8.80 -23.63
CA ILE A 459 9.95 8.43 -22.67
C ILE A 459 11.15 7.82 -23.41
N LYS A 460 12.34 8.40 -23.23
CA LYS A 460 13.62 7.74 -23.51
C LYS A 460 13.91 6.75 -22.39
N SER A 461 14.24 5.50 -22.73
CA SER A 461 14.42 4.42 -21.77
C SER A 461 15.70 3.61 -22.04
N LYS A 462 16.38 3.22 -20.97
CA LYS A 462 17.54 2.30 -20.98
C LYS A 462 17.38 1.26 -19.88
N LYS A 463 17.90 0.04 -20.02
CA LYS A 463 17.81 -0.95 -18.92
C LYS A 463 18.58 -0.45 -17.71
N LEU A 464 18.02 -0.64 -16.50
CA LEU A 464 18.64 -0.16 -15.27
C LEU A 464 19.95 -0.91 -14.93
N THR A 465 20.15 -2.10 -15.51
CA THR A 465 21.40 -2.87 -15.43
C THR A 465 22.53 -2.30 -16.29
N GLU A 466 22.20 -1.46 -17.27
CA GLU A 466 23.14 -0.87 -18.24
C GLU A 466 23.55 0.55 -17.86
N VAL A 467 22.96 1.12 -16.82
CA VAL A 467 23.29 2.47 -16.31
C VAL A 467 24.08 2.38 -15.01
N LYS A 468 24.83 3.46 -14.68
CA LYS A 468 25.54 3.59 -13.41
C LYS A 468 24.97 4.78 -12.63
N PRO A 469 24.76 4.65 -11.29
CA PRO A 469 25.08 3.49 -10.44
C PRO A 469 24.19 2.25 -10.65
N GLY A 470 23.03 2.42 -11.28
CA GLY A 470 22.14 1.35 -11.72
C GLY A 470 21.42 0.60 -10.61
N LYS A 471 20.91 -0.58 -10.98
CA LYS A 471 20.09 -1.45 -10.11
C LYS A 471 20.77 -1.78 -8.78
N PHE A 472 22.09 -1.95 -8.78
CA PHE A 472 22.87 -2.23 -7.57
C PHE A 472 22.64 -1.20 -6.47
N LEU A 473 22.61 0.09 -6.82
CA LEU A 473 22.41 1.14 -5.82
C LEU A 473 20.97 1.12 -5.28
N VAL A 474 19.98 0.91 -6.15
CA VAL A 474 18.57 0.79 -5.73
C VAL A 474 18.41 -0.33 -4.71
N GLU A 475 18.95 -1.51 -5.02
CA GLU A 475 18.91 -2.66 -4.12
C GLU A 475 19.68 -2.39 -2.83
N LYS A 476 20.87 -1.76 -2.89
CA LYS A 476 21.65 -1.41 -1.69
C LYS A 476 20.84 -0.52 -0.75
N ILE A 477 20.22 0.53 -1.26
CA ILE A 477 19.45 1.46 -0.44
C ILE A 477 18.14 0.82 0.05
N GLY A 478 17.45 0.03 -0.78
CA GLY A 478 16.25 -0.72 -0.38
C GLY A 478 16.55 -1.70 0.75
N GLY A 479 17.66 -2.43 0.65
CA GLY A 479 18.12 -3.32 1.73
C GLY A 479 18.47 -2.58 3.02
N ILE A 480 19.06 -1.37 2.94
CA ILE A 480 19.33 -0.55 4.12
C ILE A 480 18.02 -0.14 4.81
N LYS A 481 17.00 0.28 4.04
CA LYS A 481 15.70 0.65 4.61
C LYS A 481 15.04 -0.53 5.32
N ARG A 482 14.94 -1.69 4.67
CA ARG A 482 14.40 -2.91 5.29
C ARG A 482 15.13 -3.28 6.57
N LYS A 483 16.47 -3.27 6.56
CA LYS A 483 17.28 -3.63 7.74
C LYS A 483 17.08 -2.65 8.91
N LYS A 484 16.81 -1.38 8.62
CA LYS A 484 16.59 -0.33 9.64
C LYS A 484 15.14 -0.24 10.12
N CYS A 485 14.21 -0.96 9.48
CA CYS A 485 12.82 -0.99 9.89
C CYS A 485 12.70 -1.52 11.33
N LYS A 486 12.09 -0.72 12.19
CA LYS A 486 11.77 -1.09 13.57
C LYS A 486 10.54 -2.01 13.58
N PRO A 487 10.50 -3.03 14.44
CA PRO A 487 9.29 -3.84 14.61
C PRO A 487 8.17 -3.00 15.21
N ILE A 488 6.94 -3.26 14.77
CA ILE A 488 5.72 -2.78 15.42
C ILE A 488 5.49 -3.65 16.66
N ARG A 489 5.30 -3.03 17.83
CA ARG A 489 4.97 -3.73 19.07
C ARG A 489 3.77 -3.03 19.69
N TRP A 490 2.61 -3.66 19.62
CA TRP A 490 1.42 -3.16 20.30
C TRP A 490 1.71 -3.05 21.79
N LYS A 491 1.39 -1.89 22.38
CA LYS A 491 1.36 -1.79 23.85
C LYS A 491 0.33 -2.81 24.33
N GLU A 492 0.65 -3.60 25.35
CA GLU A 492 -0.37 -4.40 26.04
C GLU A 492 -1.48 -3.44 26.48
N ILE A 493 -2.68 -3.65 25.96
CA ILE A 493 -3.87 -2.84 26.23
C ILE A 493 -4.47 -3.28 27.57
#